data_AF-A0A068VE89-F1
#
_entry.id   AF-A0A068VE89-F1
#
_cell.length_a   1.000
_cell.length_b   1.000
_cell.length_c   1.000
_cell.angle_alpha   90.00
_cell.angle_beta   90.00
_cell.angle_gamma   90.00
#
_symmetry.space_group_name_H-M   'P 1'
#
loop_
_entity.id
_entity.type
_entity.pdbx_description
1 polymer ?
#
loop_
_entity_poly.entity_id
_entity_poly.type
_entity_poly.pdbx_seq_one_letter_code
_entity_poly.pdbx_strand_id
1 'polypeptide(L)'
;MLWVVKDGACHFWYDNWLGNGALFLQATVIPNLSFSNFISNGHWDTSRLCQSLPSQMVTSILNHPVPEEGGEAEVIWMPTSSGNFSLASAFRDIRQARNTSMVFDRIWHPCLPLKVSFFMLRLLLGRLPIPDSLRNIGFHLPSKCFCCPLPSEESIEHLFSNGNIASTIWNYFGAACGFDLSASSLRLRIVGWWLKSYDSEIRRFIGRVLPCLVCWHIWKARNKAMFDDVQMRSIAICHAIFSEIQSMVGIYLKKPLRVPSFYHLYDWPNSSEVGFTYKLVRWETKESGRLTLNTDGCSKGNPGVGAGGGVLRESNGLPLIGFSAYFGETTCLLAEARALLIGLQISAHRGFLNLNVQSDSLLLIGILQHRIHCPWHIRRVIRQIWQIMEDPDRFSHCYREANTVADVLSNEGVSHPQQQLRIYETFNTFPPMARGAIRLDKLGMPSIRKIRLV
;
A
#
# COMPACT_ATOMS: atom_id res chain seq x y z
N MET A 1 14.18 -5.40 -16.95
CA MET A 1 13.30 -4.93 -18.05
C MET A 1 12.67 -6.13 -18.72
N LEU A 2 11.46 -5.98 -19.25
CA LEU A 2 10.72 -6.98 -20.03
C LEU A 2 10.45 -6.41 -21.42
N TRP A 3 10.77 -7.15 -22.47
CA TRP A 3 10.50 -6.74 -23.84
C TRP A 3 9.15 -7.29 -24.29
N VAL A 4 8.25 -6.41 -24.71
CA VAL A 4 6.98 -6.81 -25.34
C VAL A 4 7.32 -7.25 -26.76
N VAL A 5 7.13 -8.54 -27.03
CA VAL A 5 7.52 -9.12 -28.32
C VAL A 5 6.65 -8.54 -29.44
N LYS A 6 7.32 -7.83 -30.35
CA LYS A 6 6.81 -7.47 -31.67
C LYS A 6 7.85 -7.92 -32.68
N ASP A 7 7.39 -8.44 -33.82
CA ASP A 7 8.31 -8.97 -34.81
C ASP A 7 9.30 -7.88 -35.29
N GLY A 8 10.58 -8.24 -35.39
CA GLY A 8 11.68 -7.34 -35.76
C GLY A 8 12.20 -6.38 -34.67
N ALA A 9 11.51 -6.23 -33.54
CA ALA A 9 11.85 -5.25 -32.49
C ALA A 9 12.42 -5.87 -31.20
N CYS A 10 12.49 -7.20 -31.13
CA CYS A 10 12.93 -7.99 -29.98
C CYS A 10 13.76 -9.19 -30.44
N HIS A 11 14.89 -9.45 -29.79
CA HIS A 11 15.75 -10.60 -30.06
C HIS A 11 15.33 -11.83 -29.26
N PHE A 12 15.01 -12.91 -29.96
CA PHE A 12 14.58 -14.18 -29.35
C PHE A 12 15.53 -14.69 -28.25
N TRP A 13 16.85 -14.59 -28.45
CA TRP A 13 17.83 -15.12 -27.50
C TRP A 13 18.28 -14.14 -26.42
N TYR A 14 18.39 -12.85 -26.77
CA TYR A 14 19.12 -11.86 -25.98
C TYR A 14 18.23 -10.95 -25.14
N ASP A 15 16.97 -10.79 -25.55
CA ASP A 15 16.04 -9.94 -24.82
C ASP A 15 15.25 -10.76 -23.80
N ASN A 16 14.99 -10.15 -22.64
CA ASN A 16 14.12 -10.74 -21.63
C ASN A 16 12.66 -10.52 -22.03
N TRP A 17 12.11 -11.39 -22.87
CA TRP A 17 10.70 -11.34 -23.27
C TRP A 17 9.81 -12.35 -22.54
N LEU A 18 10.40 -13.40 -21.95
CA LEU A 18 9.67 -14.34 -21.07
C LEU A 18 9.53 -13.83 -19.63
N GLY A 19 10.25 -12.77 -19.25
CA GLY A 19 10.22 -12.18 -17.91
C GLY A 19 11.14 -12.87 -16.89
N ASN A 20 11.70 -14.03 -17.21
CA ASN A 20 12.63 -14.79 -16.37
C ASN A 20 14.11 -14.61 -16.74
N GLY A 21 14.43 -13.61 -17.57
CA GLY A 21 15.76 -13.35 -18.09
C GLY A 21 15.88 -13.66 -19.58
N ALA A 22 17.02 -13.31 -20.16
CA ALA A 22 17.32 -13.63 -21.55
C ALA A 22 17.60 -15.13 -21.73
N LEU A 23 17.16 -15.73 -22.84
CA LEU A 23 17.28 -17.17 -23.06
C LEU A 23 18.74 -17.63 -23.16
N PHE A 24 19.66 -16.78 -23.65
CA PHE A 24 21.08 -17.14 -23.75
C PHE A 24 21.74 -17.47 -22.40
N LEU A 25 21.16 -17.01 -21.28
CA LEU A 25 21.63 -17.34 -19.94
C LEU A 25 21.19 -18.75 -19.50
N GLN A 26 20.24 -19.36 -20.21
CA GLN A 26 19.58 -20.61 -19.83
C GLN A 26 19.71 -21.72 -20.90
N ALA A 27 20.01 -21.36 -22.15
CA ALA A 27 20.13 -22.30 -23.26
C ALA A 27 21.24 -21.88 -24.25
N THR A 28 21.77 -22.86 -24.97
CA THR A 28 22.75 -22.64 -26.03
C THR A 28 22.12 -21.84 -27.17
N VAL A 29 22.69 -20.69 -27.50
CA VAL A 29 22.23 -19.86 -28.61
C VAL A 29 22.52 -20.56 -29.93
N ILE A 30 21.49 -20.70 -30.76
CA ILE A 30 21.65 -21.12 -32.16
C ILE A 30 21.69 -19.86 -33.03
N PRO A 31 22.85 -19.53 -33.65
CA PRO A 31 22.99 -18.33 -34.46
C PRO A 31 21.96 -18.30 -35.61
N ASN A 32 21.53 -17.09 -35.98
CA ASN A 32 20.58 -16.82 -37.07
C ASN A 32 19.14 -17.32 -36.86
N LEU A 33 18.81 -17.95 -35.72
CA LEU A 33 17.43 -18.23 -35.37
C LEU A 33 16.79 -17.02 -34.68
N SER A 34 15.65 -16.59 -35.22
CA SER A 34 14.81 -15.50 -34.72
C SER A 34 13.38 -15.98 -34.50
N PHE A 35 12.48 -15.09 -34.06
CA PHE A 35 11.07 -15.41 -33.85
C PHE A 35 10.41 -16.04 -35.09
N SER A 36 10.66 -15.48 -36.28
CA SER A 36 10.08 -15.97 -37.55
C SER A 36 10.45 -17.42 -37.86
N ASN A 37 11.56 -17.93 -37.33
CA ASN A 37 11.94 -19.33 -37.52
C ASN A 37 11.14 -20.29 -36.64
N PHE A 38 10.67 -19.83 -35.48
CA PHE A 38 9.89 -20.62 -34.53
C PHE A 38 8.37 -20.41 -34.66
N ILE A 39 7.92 -19.66 -35.67
CA ILE A 39 6.50 -19.36 -35.89
C ILE A 39 6.10 -19.90 -37.26
N SER A 40 5.03 -20.69 -37.27
CA SER A 40 4.44 -21.28 -38.48
C SER A 40 2.93 -21.04 -38.46
N ASN A 41 2.37 -20.41 -39.51
CA ASN A 41 0.94 -20.11 -39.63
C ASN A 41 0.35 -19.34 -38.42
N GLY A 42 1.11 -18.39 -37.86
CA GLY A 42 0.68 -17.60 -36.69
C GLY A 42 0.69 -18.36 -35.35
N HIS A 43 1.26 -19.57 -35.32
CA HIS A 43 1.41 -20.40 -34.13
C HIS A 43 2.87 -20.76 -33.89
N TRP A 44 3.23 -21.06 -32.63
CA TRP A 44 4.55 -21.60 -32.31
C TRP A 44 4.77 -22.96 -32.95
N ASP A 45 5.91 -23.14 -33.62
CA ASP A 45 6.39 -24.43 -34.11
C ASP A 45 6.95 -25.23 -32.92
N THR A 46 6.08 -26.05 -32.34
CA THR A 46 6.40 -26.93 -31.20
C THR A 46 7.56 -27.86 -31.49
N SER A 47 7.65 -28.40 -32.71
CA SER A 47 8.68 -29.37 -33.08
C SER A 47 10.04 -28.71 -33.11
N ARG A 48 10.13 -27.52 -33.73
CA ARG A 48 11.38 -26.78 -33.82
C ARG A 48 11.83 -26.22 -32.47
N LEU A 49 10.89 -25.79 -31.62
CA LEU A 49 11.19 -25.39 -30.24
C LEU A 49 11.76 -26.56 -29.43
N CYS A 50 11.14 -27.74 -29.48
CA CYS A 50 11.63 -28.94 -28.79
C CYS A 50 13.02 -29.40 -29.26
N GLN A 51 13.36 -29.19 -30.53
CA GLN A 51 14.70 -29.50 -31.05
C GLN A 51 15.77 -28.51 -30.60
N SER A 52 15.37 -27.26 -30.31
CA SER A 52 16.31 -26.15 -30.09
C SER A 52 16.47 -25.78 -28.61
N LEU A 53 15.52 -26.15 -27.74
CA LEU A 53 15.44 -25.69 -26.37
C LEU A 53 15.10 -26.82 -25.39
N PRO A 54 15.51 -26.71 -24.11
CA PRO A 54 15.09 -27.63 -23.05
C PRO A 54 13.57 -27.65 -22.87
N SER A 55 13.00 -28.81 -22.56
CA SER A 55 11.55 -29.04 -22.43
C SER A 55 10.84 -28.09 -21.45
N GLN A 56 11.51 -27.72 -20.36
CA GLN A 56 10.98 -26.77 -19.37
C GLN A 56 10.74 -25.37 -19.98
N MET A 57 11.65 -24.90 -20.84
CA MET A 57 11.55 -23.60 -21.50
C MET A 57 10.50 -23.63 -22.61
N VAL A 58 10.41 -24.73 -23.35
CA VAL A 58 9.41 -24.90 -24.41
C VAL A 58 8.00 -24.72 -23.86
N THR A 59 7.69 -25.35 -22.72
CA THR A 59 6.37 -25.17 -22.06
C THR A 59 6.09 -23.70 -21.73
N SER A 60 7.07 -22.97 -21.21
CA SER A 60 6.92 -21.53 -20.93
C SER A 60 6.68 -20.70 -22.19
N ILE A 61 7.39 -21.02 -23.29
CA ILE A 61 7.25 -20.33 -24.58
C ILE A 61 5.87 -20.60 -25.20
N LEU A 62 5.40 -21.85 -25.16
CA LEU A 62 4.09 -22.22 -25.71
C LEU A 62 2.93 -21.55 -24.98
N ASN A 63 3.10 -21.24 -23.69
CA ASN A 63 2.12 -20.47 -22.92
C ASN A 63 2.19 -18.96 -23.20
N HIS A 64 3.28 -18.48 -23.82
CA HIS A 64 3.41 -17.09 -24.24
C HIS A 64 2.70 -16.88 -25.58
N PRO A 65 1.94 -15.79 -25.75
CA PRO A 65 1.35 -15.47 -27.06
C PRO A 65 2.42 -15.30 -28.13
N VAL A 66 2.09 -15.69 -29.36
CA VAL A 66 2.92 -15.41 -30.53
C VAL A 66 3.01 -13.90 -30.73
N PRO A 67 4.19 -13.34 -31.04
CA PRO A 67 4.32 -11.90 -31.32
C PRO A 67 3.42 -11.43 -32.46
N GLU A 68 2.83 -10.26 -32.29
CA GLU A 68 2.08 -9.56 -33.33
C GLU A 68 3.06 -8.97 -34.37
N GLU A 69 2.67 -9.02 -35.64
CA GLU A 69 3.46 -8.43 -36.73
C GLU A 69 3.41 -6.90 -36.68
N GLY A 70 4.59 -6.27 -36.65
CA GLY A 70 4.76 -4.82 -36.74
C GLY A 70 4.62 -4.02 -35.44
N GLY A 71 5.21 -2.82 -35.44
CA GLY A 71 5.15 -1.82 -34.36
C GLY A 71 6.49 -1.59 -33.62
N GLU A 72 6.58 -0.48 -32.90
CA GLU A 72 7.79 -0.11 -32.14
C GLU A 72 8.01 -1.03 -30.92
N ALA A 73 9.28 -1.34 -30.63
CA ALA A 73 9.66 -2.08 -29.42
C ALA A 73 9.13 -1.39 -28.17
N GLU A 74 8.35 -2.12 -27.37
CA GLU A 74 7.90 -1.64 -26.07
C GLU A 74 8.68 -2.35 -24.96
N VAL A 75 9.32 -1.56 -24.09
CA VAL A 75 10.12 -2.06 -22.97
C VAL A 75 9.45 -1.70 -21.65
N ILE A 76 9.22 -2.71 -20.82
CA ILE A 76 8.58 -2.60 -19.52
C ILE A 76 9.63 -2.66 -18.40
N TRP A 77 9.68 -1.63 -17.57
CA TRP A 77 10.40 -1.63 -16.29
C TRP A 77 9.62 -2.44 -15.24
N MET A 78 9.86 -3.75 -15.23
CA MET A 78 9.19 -4.74 -14.36
C MET A 78 9.06 -4.35 -12.89
N PRO A 79 10.05 -3.69 -12.23
CA PRO A 79 9.93 -3.32 -10.82
C PRO A 79 8.82 -2.31 -10.49
N THR A 80 8.18 -1.70 -11.50
CA THR A 80 7.06 -0.77 -11.30
C THR A 80 5.79 -1.34 -11.91
N SER A 81 4.63 -1.05 -11.31
CA SER A 81 3.33 -1.46 -11.84
C SER A 81 2.95 -0.73 -13.13
N SER A 82 3.40 0.51 -13.32
CA SER A 82 3.21 1.26 -14.57
C SER A 82 4.03 0.70 -15.72
N GLY A 83 5.17 0.07 -15.43
CA GLY A 83 6.14 -0.37 -16.43
C GLY A 83 7.10 0.75 -16.86
N ASN A 84 7.03 1.93 -16.23
CA ASN A 84 7.87 3.06 -16.58
C ASN A 84 9.18 3.05 -15.81
N PHE A 85 10.28 3.33 -16.50
CA PHE A 85 11.58 3.49 -15.87
C PHE A 85 11.66 4.81 -15.07
N SER A 86 12.35 4.78 -13.93
CA SER A 86 12.77 5.98 -13.23
C SER A 86 14.10 5.73 -12.51
N LEU A 87 14.92 6.78 -12.34
CA LEU A 87 16.14 6.67 -11.54
C LEU A 87 15.84 6.26 -10.09
N ALA A 88 14.71 6.69 -9.53
CA ALA A 88 14.30 6.34 -8.18
C ALA A 88 13.97 4.84 -8.02
N SER A 89 13.27 4.25 -9.00
CA SER A 89 12.97 2.81 -9.00
C SER A 89 14.23 1.98 -9.27
N ALA A 90 15.08 2.41 -10.20
CA ALA A 90 16.37 1.76 -10.45
C ALA A 90 17.29 1.79 -9.23
N PHE A 91 17.43 2.95 -8.58
CA PHE A 91 18.22 3.08 -7.35
C PHE A 91 17.69 2.17 -6.22
N ARG A 92 16.36 2.03 -6.11
CA ARG A 92 15.74 1.13 -5.13
C ARG A 92 16.05 -0.35 -5.40
N ASP A 93 16.14 -0.72 -6.67
CA ASP A 93 16.44 -2.09 -7.13
C ASP A 93 17.89 -2.49 -6.84
N ILE A 94 18.84 -1.58 -7.03
CA ILE A 94 20.28 -1.85 -6.82
C ILE A 94 20.76 -1.64 -5.38
N ARG A 95 20.09 -0.77 -4.59
CA ARG A 95 20.59 -0.44 -3.25
C ARG A 95 20.38 -1.61 -2.29
N GLN A 96 21.40 -1.87 -1.48
CA GLN A 96 21.27 -2.78 -0.33
C GLN A 96 20.60 -2.03 0.84
N ALA A 97 19.28 -1.98 0.84
CA ALA A 97 18.53 -1.34 1.91
C ALA A 97 18.75 -2.09 3.23
N ARG A 98 19.21 -1.38 4.27
CA ARG A 98 19.21 -1.90 5.64
C ARG A 98 17.78 -1.93 6.18
N ASN A 99 17.53 -2.81 7.13
CA ASN A 99 16.25 -2.87 7.85
C ASN A 99 15.87 -1.49 8.40
N THR A 100 14.59 -1.15 8.28
CA THR A 100 14.06 0.08 8.86
C THR A 100 14.14 -0.03 10.38
N SER A 101 14.80 0.94 11.01
CA SER A 101 14.79 1.06 12.46
C SER A 101 13.58 1.88 12.86
N MET A 102 12.69 1.30 13.67
CA MET A 102 11.55 2.04 14.25
C MET A 102 11.99 3.35 14.90
N VAL A 103 13.14 3.35 15.59
CA VAL A 103 13.69 4.54 16.27
C VAL A 103 14.06 5.63 15.27
N PHE A 104 14.78 5.28 14.19
CA PHE A 104 15.19 6.25 13.19
C PHE A 104 14.06 6.65 12.24
N ASP A 105 13.04 5.82 12.05
CA ASP A 105 11.84 6.18 11.30
C ASP A 105 11.04 7.29 12.01
N ARG A 106 10.91 7.18 13.34
CA ARG A 106 10.12 8.11 14.15
C ARG A 106 10.65 9.55 14.19
N ILE A 107 11.95 9.76 13.96
CA ILE A 107 12.55 11.11 13.96
C ILE A 107 12.28 11.88 12.64
N TRP A 108 11.84 11.20 11.58
CA TRP A 108 11.52 11.81 10.28
C TRP A 108 10.02 12.10 10.11
N HIS A 109 9.36 12.53 11.20
CA HIS A 109 7.94 12.88 11.16
C HIS A 109 7.68 14.09 10.24
N PRO A 110 6.67 14.07 9.35
CA PRO A 110 6.43 15.16 8.39
C PRO A 110 6.22 16.55 9.01
N CYS A 111 5.65 16.61 10.22
CA CYS A 111 5.44 17.86 10.94
C CYS A 111 6.67 18.33 11.74
N LEU A 112 7.70 17.49 11.93
CA LEU A 112 8.92 17.93 12.62
C LEU A 112 9.78 18.76 11.64
N PRO A 113 10.28 19.93 12.05
CA PRO A 113 11.25 20.64 11.25
C PRO A 113 12.49 19.79 11.00
N LEU A 114 12.99 19.73 9.75
CA LEU A 114 14.14 18.88 9.38
C LEU A 114 15.37 19.09 10.27
N LYS A 115 15.60 20.33 10.74
CA LYS A 115 16.69 20.65 11.69
C LYS A 115 16.59 19.84 13.00
N VAL A 116 15.38 19.59 13.48
CA VAL A 116 15.12 18.76 14.66
C VAL A 116 15.38 17.29 14.34
N SER A 117 14.95 16.80 13.18
CA SER A 117 15.21 15.42 12.74
C SER A 117 16.71 15.13 12.60
N PHE A 118 17.47 16.00 11.94
CA PHE A 118 18.93 15.86 11.84
C PHE A 118 19.63 15.97 13.20
N PHE A 119 19.15 16.85 14.08
CA PHE A 119 19.63 16.91 15.46
C PHE A 119 19.39 15.59 16.20
N MET A 120 18.17 15.04 16.14
CA MET A 120 17.82 13.77 16.78
C MET A 120 18.63 12.60 16.22
N LEU A 121 18.91 12.58 14.92
CA LEU A 121 19.79 11.58 14.31
C LEU A 121 21.18 11.64 14.94
N ARG A 122 21.78 12.82 15.08
CA ARG A 122 23.10 12.99 15.72
C ARG A 122 23.05 12.61 17.21
N LEU A 123 22.01 13.02 17.92
CA LEU A 123 21.79 12.68 19.33
C LEU A 123 21.74 11.16 19.54
N LEU A 124 20.90 10.47 18.78
CA LEU A 124 20.70 9.02 18.93
C LEU A 124 21.91 8.21 18.48
N LEU A 125 22.75 8.76 17.59
CA LEU A 125 24.04 8.17 17.21
C LEU A 125 25.18 8.52 18.17
N GLY A 126 24.95 9.33 19.20
CA GLY A 126 25.99 9.75 20.15
C GLY A 126 27.01 10.71 19.53
N ARG A 127 26.62 11.49 18.51
CA ARG A 127 27.49 12.34 17.70
C ARG A 127 27.26 13.84 17.93
N LEU A 128 26.78 14.21 19.12
CA LEU A 128 26.69 15.63 19.49
C LEU A 128 28.05 16.11 20.02
N PRO A 129 28.46 17.36 19.71
CA PRO A 129 29.74 17.90 20.13
C PRO A 129 29.71 18.37 21.60
N ILE A 130 29.56 17.44 22.53
CA ILE A 130 29.73 17.69 23.97
C ILE A 130 31.10 17.19 24.44
N PRO A 131 31.66 17.71 25.56
CA PRO A 131 33.00 17.36 26.02
C PRO A 131 33.25 15.84 26.11
N ASP A 132 32.28 15.08 26.64
CA ASP A 132 32.35 13.62 26.76
C ASP A 132 32.47 12.92 25.39
N SER A 133 31.70 13.35 24.38
CA SER A 133 31.77 12.80 23.03
C SER A 133 33.04 13.21 22.29
N LEU A 134 33.53 14.43 22.52
CA LEU A 134 34.77 14.94 21.92
C LEU A 134 36.02 14.27 22.52
N ARG A 135 35.97 13.90 23.80
CA ARG A 135 37.01 13.10 24.47
C ARG A 135 37.25 11.77 23.75
N ASN A 136 36.19 11.11 23.30
CA ASN A 136 36.30 9.84 22.55
C ASN A 136 37.00 9.99 21.17
N ILE A 137 37.20 11.23 20.70
CA ILE A 137 37.87 11.56 19.44
C ILE A 137 39.23 12.26 19.73
N GLY A 138 39.68 12.29 20.98
CA GLY A 138 41.01 12.79 21.39
C GLY A 138 41.05 14.24 21.87
N PHE A 139 39.91 14.93 22.03
CA PHE A 139 39.86 16.30 22.54
C PHE A 139 39.57 16.33 24.04
N HIS A 140 40.53 16.78 24.86
CA HIS A 140 40.39 16.89 26.31
C HIS A 140 39.94 18.30 26.70
N LEU A 141 38.62 18.50 26.83
CA LEU A 141 38.02 19.78 27.21
C LEU A 141 37.52 19.74 28.67
N PRO A 142 37.56 20.85 29.42
CA PRO A 142 36.92 20.95 30.73
C PRO A 142 35.41 20.67 30.62
N SER A 143 34.91 19.73 31.43
CA SER A 143 33.49 19.36 31.46
C SER A 143 32.77 20.19 32.53
N LYS A 144 31.71 20.91 32.13
CA LYS A 144 30.87 21.72 33.03
C LYS A 144 29.40 21.58 32.64
N CYS A 145 28.58 20.99 33.51
CA CYS A 145 27.12 21.02 33.35
C CYS A 145 26.56 22.41 33.69
N PHE A 146 25.67 22.90 32.83
CA PHE A 146 24.87 24.12 33.04
C PHE A 146 23.45 23.82 33.56
N CYS A 147 23.18 22.54 33.77
CA CYS A 147 21.89 21.95 34.05
C CYS A 147 21.59 21.69 35.53
N CYS A 148 22.60 21.63 36.38
CA CYS A 148 22.51 21.17 37.77
C CYS A 148 23.05 22.23 38.73
N PRO A 149 22.50 22.31 39.96
CA PRO A 149 23.01 23.23 40.98
C PRO A 149 24.38 22.81 41.52
N LEU A 150 24.64 21.50 41.60
CA LEU A 150 25.94 20.94 41.96
C LEU A 150 26.77 20.70 40.70
N PRO A 151 28.10 20.93 40.74
CA PRO A 151 28.98 20.62 39.63
C PRO A 151 28.91 19.15 39.25
N SER A 152 28.73 18.88 37.96
CA SER A 152 28.72 17.54 37.37
C SER A 152 29.33 17.56 35.98
N GLU A 153 29.80 16.40 35.53
CA GLU A 153 30.25 16.21 34.16
C GLU A 153 29.06 16.23 33.18
N GLU A 154 29.26 16.82 32.01
CA GLU A 154 28.28 16.83 30.93
C GLU A 154 28.44 15.60 30.02
N SER A 155 27.44 14.71 30.05
CA SER A 155 27.27 13.60 29.11
C SER A 155 25.91 13.69 28.41
N ILE A 156 25.69 12.89 27.35
CA ILE A 156 24.39 12.85 26.66
C ILE A 156 23.27 12.42 27.62
N GLU A 157 23.53 11.39 28.42
CA GLU A 157 22.55 10.89 29.40
C GLU A 157 22.28 11.92 30.49
N HIS A 158 23.32 12.62 30.98
CA HIS A 158 23.13 13.67 31.97
C HIS A 158 22.37 14.87 31.40
N LEU A 159 22.74 15.36 30.22
CA LEU A 159 22.14 16.54 29.63
C LEU A 159 20.68 16.32 29.22
N PHE A 160 20.35 15.16 28.67
CA PHE A 160 19.04 14.91 28.06
C PHE A 160 18.12 13.97 28.84
N SER A 161 18.61 13.25 29.86
CA SER A 161 17.75 12.35 30.66
C SER A 161 17.82 12.67 32.16
N ASN A 162 19.00 12.50 32.78
CA ASN A 162 19.09 12.37 34.25
C ASN A 162 19.48 13.67 34.97
N GLY A 163 19.91 14.71 34.26
CA GLY A 163 20.23 16.01 34.85
C GLY A 163 18.99 16.70 35.43
N ASN A 164 19.21 17.65 36.34
CA ASN A 164 18.12 18.30 37.10
C ASN A 164 17.08 18.97 36.18
N ILE A 165 17.53 19.74 35.19
CA ILE A 165 16.62 20.37 34.21
C ILE A 165 15.91 19.34 33.34
N ALA A 166 16.63 18.36 32.80
CA ALA A 166 16.04 17.32 31.95
C ALA A 166 14.97 16.52 32.70
N SER A 167 15.30 16.04 33.90
CA SER A 167 14.37 15.33 34.79
C SER A 167 13.13 16.15 35.06
N THR A 168 13.29 17.43 35.39
CA THR A 168 12.16 18.36 35.63
C THR A 168 11.23 18.45 34.40
N ILE A 169 11.80 18.63 33.20
CA ILE A 169 11.02 18.77 31.96
C ILE A 169 10.30 17.47 31.63
N TRP A 170 11.00 16.33 31.70
CA TRP A 170 10.40 15.03 31.44
C TRP A 170 9.29 14.69 32.42
N ASN A 171 9.45 15.01 33.70
CA ASN A 171 8.41 14.80 34.70
C ASN A 171 7.18 15.69 34.45
N TYR A 172 7.39 16.96 34.07
CA TYR A 172 6.28 17.87 33.73
C TYR A 172 5.40 17.33 32.59
N PHE A 173 6.02 16.99 31.45
CA PHE A 173 5.28 16.48 30.30
C PHE A 173 4.80 15.04 30.50
N GLY A 174 5.60 14.21 31.15
CA GLY A 174 5.26 12.82 31.49
C GLY A 174 4.02 12.76 32.37
N ALA A 175 3.97 13.53 33.46
CA ALA A 175 2.82 13.59 34.35
C ALA A 175 1.54 14.01 33.61
N ALA A 176 1.61 15.06 32.77
CA ALA A 176 0.46 15.51 31.98
C ALA A 176 -0.02 14.45 30.98
N CYS A 177 0.87 13.61 30.46
CA CYS A 177 0.52 12.52 29.55
C CYS A 177 0.22 11.19 30.26
N GLY A 178 0.20 11.13 31.59
CA GLY A 178 0.03 9.90 32.38
C GLY A 178 1.15 8.89 32.12
N PHE A 179 2.39 9.36 32.10
CA PHE A 179 3.58 8.58 31.76
C PHE A 179 4.71 8.84 32.75
N ASP A 180 5.13 7.80 33.48
CA ASP A 180 6.28 7.87 34.38
C ASP A 180 7.40 6.95 33.86
N LEU A 181 8.54 7.56 33.57
CA LEU A 181 9.80 6.87 33.25
C LEU A 181 10.93 7.45 34.09
N SER A 182 10.69 7.62 35.38
CA SER A 182 11.73 7.96 36.35
C SER A 182 12.92 7.00 36.20
N ALA A 183 14.13 7.58 36.13
CA ALA A 183 15.41 6.85 36.05
C ALA A 183 15.61 5.85 34.88
N SER A 184 15.26 6.22 33.64
CA SER A 184 15.59 5.45 32.43
C SER A 184 16.64 6.15 31.55
N SER A 185 17.40 5.39 30.75
CA SER A 185 18.29 5.96 29.74
C SER A 185 17.51 6.78 28.72
N LEU A 186 18.15 7.77 28.10
CA LEU A 186 17.53 8.64 27.09
C LEU A 186 16.81 7.85 26.00
N ARG A 187 17.44 6.77 25.51
CA ARG A 187 16.85 5.92 24.48
C ARG A 187 15.58 5.23 24.96
N LEU A 188 15.60 4.60 26.14
CA LEU A 188 14.42 3.95 26.70
C LEU A 188 13.29 4.95 26.94
N ARG A 189 13.65 6.15 27.40
CA ARG A 189 12.71 7.26 27.57
C ARG A 189 11.98 7.59 26.27
N ILE A 190 12.74 7.92 25.21
CA ILE A 190 12.18 8.29 23.91
C ILE A 190 11.36 7.13 23.30
N VAL A 191 11.88 5.90 23.36
CA VAL A 191 11.19 4.72 22.83
C VAL A 191 9.87 4.47 23.56
N GLY A 192 9.85 4.63 24.89
CA GLY A 192 8.64 4.48 25.68
C GLY A 192 7.51 5.42 25.22
N TRP A 193 7.82 6.67 24.91
CA TRP A 193 6.86 7.61 24.32
C TRP A 193 6.34 7.12 22.95
N TRP A 194 7.21 6.57 22.10
CA TRP A 194 6.79 6.11 20.77
C TRP A 194 6.04 4.77 20.77
N LEU A 195 6.19 3.97 21.82
CA LEU A 195 5.51 2.68 21.99
C LEU A 195 4.21 2.79 22.80
N LYS A 196 3.98 3.91 23.49
CA LYS A 196 2.76 4.12 24.27
C LYS A 196 1.51 4.04 23.36
N SER A 197 0.48 3.36 23.84
CA SER A 197 -0.85 3.37 23.21
C SER A 197 -1.55 4.70 23.52
N TYR A 198 -2.10 5.33 22.47
CA TYR A 198 -2.85 6.57 22.57
C TYR A 198 -4.29 6.33 22.13
N ASP A 199 -5.24 6.89 22.87
CA ASP A 199 -6.68 6.77 22.64
C ASP A 199 -7.23 7.78 21.61
N SER A 200 -6.46 8.83 21.28
CA SER A 200 -6.80 9.78 20.22
C SER A 200 -5.63 10.04 19.28
N GLU A 201 -5.97 10.45 18.06
CA GLU A 201 -4.96 10.76 17.03
C GLU A 201 -4.11 11.99 17.39
N ILE A 202 -4.71 13.00 18.03
CA ILE A 202 -3.99 14.19 18.51
C ILE A 202 -2.98 13.80 19.60
N ARG A 203 -3.37 12.98 20.59
CA ARG A 203 -2.44 12.50 21.62
C ARG A 203 -1.33 11.65 21.02
N ARG A 204 -1.66 10.81 20.04
CA ARG A 204 -0.67 10.03 19.26
C ARG A 204 0.31 10.94 18.53
N PHE A 205 -0.18 12.01 17.91
CA PHE A 205 0.66 13.01 17.26
C PHE A 205 1.61 13.68 18.27
N ILE A 206 1.05 14.19 19.38
CA ILE A 206 1.82 14.82 20.47
C ILE A 206 2.91 13.87 20.98
N GLY A 207 2.56 12.63 21.28
CA GLY A 207 3.48 11.60 21.76
C GLY A 207 4.63 11.27 20.80
N ARG A 208 4.40 11.36 19.49
CA ARG A 208 5.43 11.13 18.48
C ARG A 208 6.44 12.27 18.40
N VAL A 209 5.97 13.52 18.50
CA VAL A 209 6.82 14.70 18.27
C VAL A 209 7.46 15.24 19.56
N LEU A 210 6.77 15.14 20.70
CA LEU A 210 7.17 15.76 21.97
C LEU A 210 8.55 15.32 22.45
N PRO A 211 8.96 14.02 22.41
CA PRO A 211 10.30 13.63 22.84
C PRO A 211 11.42 14.29 22.03
N CYS A 212 11.19 14.50 20.72
CA CYS A 212 12.14 15.18 19.85
C CYS A 212 12.24 16.67 20.21
N LEU A 213 11.11 17.31 20.48
CA LEU A 213 11.06 18.71 20.89
C LEU A 213 11.72 18.93 22.25
N VAL A 214 11.48 18.06 23.23
CA VAL A 214 12.13 18.13 24.55
C VAL A 214 13.65 18.13 24.39
N CYS A 215 14.20 17.15 23.67
CA CYS A 215 15.64 17.07 23.42
C CYS A 215 16.15 18.31 22.68
N TRP A 216 15.44 18.76 21.66
CA TRP A 216 15.83 19.94 20.87
C TRP A 216 15.88 21.23 21.69
N HIS A 217 14.88 21.48 22.55
CA HIS A 217 14.85 22.69 23.36
C HIS A 217 15.85 22.66 24.52
N ILE A 218 16.13 21.48 25.10
CA ILE A 218 17.23 21.30 26.05
C ILE A 218 18.56 21.66 25.37
N TRP A 219 18.81 21.15 24.15
CA TRP A 219 20.02 21.46 23.39
C TRP A 219 20.18 22.95 23.10
N LYS A 220 19.10 23.62 22.66
CA LYS A 220 19.11 25.08 22.44
C LYS A 220 19.45 25.84 23.73
N ALA A 221 18.83 25.48 24.85
CA ALA A 221 19.07 26.13 26.12
C ALA A 221 20.52 25.93 26.61
N ARG A 222 21.06 24.71 26.46
CA ARG A 222 22.46 24.41 26.77
C ARG A 222 23.43 25.22 25.94
N ASN A 223 23.19 25.36 24.64
CA ASN A 223 24.07 26.16 23.78
C ASN A 223 24.04 27.65 24.15
N LYS A 224 22.86 28.20 24.48
CA LYS A 224 22.79 29.58 25.00
C LYS A 224 23.54 29.74 26.33
N ALA A 225 23.49 28.75 27.21
CA ALA A 225 24.25 28.79 28.45
C ALA A 225 25.76 28.73 28.22
N MET A 226 26.21 27.92 27.25
CA MET A 226 27.63 27.77 26.94
C MET A 226 28.22 28.98 26.21
N PHE A 227 27.48 29.56 25.26
CA PHE A 227 28.02 30.57 24.33
C PHE A 227 27.55 32.00 24.62
N ASP A 228 26.39 32.15 25.24
CA ASP A 228 25.76 33.47 25.49
C ASP A 228 25.63 33.78 27.00
N ASP A 229 26.19 32.94 27.88
CA ASP A 229 26.10 33.01 29.35
C ASP A 229 24.65 33.10 29.89
N VAL A 230 23.69 32.55 29.15
CA VAL A 230 22.27 32.55 29.55
C VAL A 230 21.96 31.32 30.40
N GLN A 231 21.60 31.52 31.66
CA GLN A 231 21.23 30.44 32.56
C GLN A 231 20.06 29.59 32.00
N MET A 232 20.22 28.26 32.01
CA MET A 232 19.14 27.34 31.66
C MET A 232 18.05 27.39 32.74
N ARG A 233 16.79 27.61 32.33
CA ARG A 233 15.63 27.62 33.24
C ARG A 233 14.57 26.64 32.74
N SER A 234 14.21 25.65 33.56
CA SER A 234 13.24 24.60 33.21
C SER A 234 11.90 25.19 32.77
N ILE A 235 11.40 26.22 33.46
CA ILE A 235 10.11 26.85 33.14
C ILE A 235 10.11 27.52 31.76
N ALA A 236 11.20 28.19 31.39
CA ALA A 236 11.35 28.83 30.08
C ALA A 236 11.41 27.78 28.96
N ILE A 237 12.09 26.65 29.23
CA ILE A 237 12.17 25.53 28.29
C ILE A 237 10.79 24.86 28.12
N CYS A 238 10.06 24.60 29.22
CA CYS A 238 8.69 24.05 29.15
C CYS A 238 7.75 24.97 28.36
N HIS A 239 7.79 26.28 28.59
CA HIS A 239 6.99 27.24 27.81
C HIS A 239 7.35 27.23 26.33
N ALA A 240 8.64 27.16 25.98
CA ALA A 240 9.08 27.10 24.59
C ALA A 240 8.62 25.80 23.89
N ILE A 241 8.71 24.65 24.57
CA ILE A 241 8.20 23.36 24.07
C ILE A 241 6.68 23.42 23.89
N PHE A 242 5.95 23.94 24.88
CA PHE A 242 4.50 24.06 24.83
C PHE A 242 4.04 24.96 23.66
N SER A 243 4.69 26.11 23.48
CA SER A 243 4.39 27.03 22.37
C SER A 243 4.60 26.36 21.00
N GLU A 244 5.71 25.64 20.83
CA GLU A 244 6.01 24.95 19.57
C GLU A 244 5.02 23.80 19.30
N ILE A 245 4.69 22.98 20.31
CA ILE A 245 3.74 21.87 20.11
C ILE A 245 2.31 22.36 19.88
N GLN A 246 1.86 23.44 20.54
CA GLN A 246 0.56 24.04 20.27
C GLN A 246 0.47 24.54 18.82
N SER A 247 1.52 25.20 18.32
CA SER A 247 1.60 25.62 16.92
C SER A 247 1.54 24.43 15.96
N MET A 248 2.30 23.36 16.24
CA MET A 248 2.31 22.15 15.44
C MET A 248 0.95 21.44 15.42
N VAL A 249 0.24 21.37 16.56
CA VAL A 249 -1.14 20.82 16.61
C VAL A 249 -2.11 21.69 15.82
N GLY A 250 -2.00 23.02 15.90
CA GLY A 250 -2.82 23.92 15.09
C GLY A 250 -2.64 23.72 13.58
N ILE A 251 -1.39 23.54 13.14
CA ILE A 251 -1.07 23.20 11.74
C ILE A 251 -1.63 21.83 11.36
N TYR A 252 -1.44 20.82 12.22
CA TYR A 252 -1.93 19.46 12.00
C TYR A 252 -3.46 19.43 11.82
N LEU A 253 -4.20 20.19 12.62
CA LEU A 253 -5.66 20.31 12.56
C LEU A 253 -6.15 21.32 11.52
N LYS A 254 -5.23 22.06 10.86
CA LYS A 254 -5.54 23.19 9.96
C LYS A 254 -6.47 24.23 10.61
N LYS A 255 -6.35 24.44 11.93
CA LYS A 255 -7.20 25.37 12.71
C LYS A 255 -6.34 26.13 13.73
N PRO A 256 -6.58 27.42 13.95
CA PRO A 256 -5.88 28.15 15.00
C PRO A 256 -6.29 27.60 16.36
N LEU A 257 -5.30 27.10 17.11
CA LEU A 257 -5.50 26.56 18.45
C LEU A 257 -4.76 27.43 19.46
N ARG A 258 -5.50 27.94 20.45
CA ARG A 258 -4.94 28.64 21.61
C ARG A 258 -5.53 28.01 22.86
N VAL A 259 -4.70 27.31 23.60
CA VAL A 259 -5.05 26.71 24.90
C VAL A 259 -4.10 27.27 25.96
N PRO A 260 -4.54 27.38 27.23
CA PRO A 260 -3.76 28.09 28.25
C PRO A 260 -2.58 27.27 28.79
N SER A 261 -2.60 25.95 28.64
CA SER A 261 -1.50 25.08 29.09
C SER A 261 -1.42 23.78 28.30
N PHE A 262 -0.29 23.07 28.45
CA PHE A 262 -0.09 21.77 27.82
C PHE A 262 -1.12 20.73 28.27
N TYR A 263 -1.57 20.77 29.53
CA TYR A 263 -2.61 19.86 30.03
C TYR A 263 -3.91 20.01 29.24
N HIS A 264 -4.36 21.26 29.01
CA HIS A 264 -5.55 21.54 28.19
C HIS A 264 -5.36 21.12 26.73
N LEU A 265 -4.15 21.26 26.17
CA LEU A 265 -3.83 20.77 24.82
C LEU A 265 -3.98 19.25 24.73
N TYR A 266 -3.46 18.52 25.72
CA TYR A 266 -3.45 17.07 25.72
C TYR A 266 -4.84 16.47 26.00
N ASP A 267 -5.68 17.15 26.79
CA ASP A 267 -7.03 16.68 27.12
C ASP A 267 -8.11 17.08 26.09
N TRP A 268 -7.81 18.07 25.22
CA TRP A 268 -8.72 18.53 24.16
C TRP A 268 -9.47 17.44 23.37
N PRO A 269 -8.87 16.30 22.97
CA PRO A 269 -9.56 15.32 22.11
C PRO A 269 -10.77 14.64 22.78
N ASN A 270 -10.82 14.59 24.11
CA ASN A 270 -11.92 13.98 24.85
C ASN A 270 -13.22 14.80 24.79
N SER A 271 -13.18 16.04 24.31
CA SER A 271 -14.37 16.91 24.19
C SER A 271 -15.03 16.88 22.81
N SER A 272 -14.48 16.12 21.85
CA SER A 272 -14.99 16.03 20.47
C SER A 272 -15.57 14.64 20.19
N GLU A 273 -16.91 14.52 20.15
CA GLU A 273 -17.59 13.26 19.85
C GLU A 273 -17.26 12.74 18.43
N VAL A 274 -16.82 11.48 18.32
CA VAL A 274 -16.65 10.81 17.02
C VAL A 274 -18.02 10.40 16.49
N GLY A 275 -18.55 11.16 15.53
CA GLY A 275 -19.81 10.82 14.88
C GLY A 275 -19.70 9.61 13.94
N PHE A 276 -20.76 8.80 13.88
CA PHE A 276 -20.92 7.72 12.90
C PHE A 276 -22.18 7.96 12.07
N THR A 277 -22.14 7.57 10.80
CA THR A 277 -23.31 7.47 9.94
C THR A 277 -23.48 6.04 9.44
N TYR A 278 -24.70 5.69 9.06
CA TYR A 278 -25.04 4.35 8.57
C TYR A 278 -25.63 4.47 7.16
N LYS A 279 -25.19 3.59 6.26
CA LYS A 279 -25.71 3.51 4.89
C LYS A 279 -26.32 2.12 4.66
N LEU A 280 -27.56 2.08 4.20
CA LEU A 280 -28.17 0.86 3.71
C LEU A 280 -27.66 0.57 2.30
N VAL A 281 -27.22 -0.67 2.08
CA VAL A 281 -26.64 -1.14 0.83
C VAL A 281 -27.40 -2.38 0.37
N ARG A 282 -27.92 -2.37 -0.86
CA ARG A 282 -28.57 -3.52 -1.48
C ARG A 282 -28.16 -3.62 -2.94
N TRP A 283 -28.37 -4.77 -3.55
CA TRP A 283 -28.19 -4.93 -4.99
C TRP A 283 -29.25 -4.11 -5.74
N GLU A 284 -28.81 -3.33 -6.73
CA GLU A 284 -29.68 -2.49 -7.56
C GLU A 284 -29.17 -2.51 -9.02
N THR A 285 -30.10 -2.59 -9.97
CA THR A 285 -29.78 -2.32 -11.38
C THR A 285 -29.63 -0.82 -11.60
N LYS A 286 -28.68 -0.43 -12.46
CA LYS A 286 -28.48 0.98 -12.83
C LYS A 286 -29.56 1.51 -13.78
N GLU A 287 -30.05 0.66 -14.67
CA GLU A 287 -30.95 1.04 -15.74
C GLU A 287 -32.03 -0.03 -15.88
N SER A 288 -33.28 0.41 -15.93
CA SER A 288 -34.41 -0.50 -16.18
C SER A 288 -34.34 -0.99 -17.63
N GLY A 289 -34.51 -2.31 -17.84
CA GLY A 289 -34.50 -2.92 -19.18
C GLY A 289 -33.13 -3.35 -19.71
N ARG A 290 -32.03 -3.13 -18.98
CA ARG A 290 -30.69 -3.63 -19.34
C ARG A 290 -30.27 -4.75 -18.39
N LEU A 291 -29.54 -5.74 -18.91
CA LEU A 291 -28.97 -6.81 -18.10
C LEU A 291 -27.82 -6.30 -17.24
N THR A 292 -27.58 -6.91 -16.08
CA THR A 292 -26.45 -6.58 -15.21
C THR A 292 -25.57 -7.81 -15.00
N LEU A 293 -24.29 -7.69 -15.36
CA LEU A 293 -23.26 -8.67 -15.08
C LEU A 293 -22.49 -8.24 -13.82
N ASN A 294 -22.68 -8.96 -12.73
CA ASN A 294 -21.87 -8.84 -11.53
C ASN A 294 -20.69 -9.81 -11.61
N THR A 295 -19.47 -9.33 -11.42
CA THR A 295 -18.27 -10.18 -11.37
C THR A 295 -17.42 -9.91 -10.14
N ASP A 296 -16.69 -10.93 -9.70
CA ASP A 296 -15.73 -10.85 -8.62
C ASP A 296 -14.58 -11.84 -8.84
N GLY A 297 -13.39 -11.47 -8.38
CA GLY A 297 -12.20 -12.31 -8.37
C GLY A 297 -11.62 -12.47 -6.98
N CYS A 298 -11.29 -13.69 -6.59
CA CYS A 298 -10.66 -13.98 -5.30
C CYS A 298 -9.24 -14.52 -5.46
N SER A 299 -8.40 -14.25 -4.45
CA SER A 299 -7.07 -14.83 -4.32
C SER A 299 -6.72 -15.06 -2.85
N LYS A 300 -6.27 -16.28 -2.50
CA LYS A 300 -5.86 -16.70 -1.14
C LYS A 300 -4.38 -16.37 -0.89
N GLY A 301 -4.03 -15.11 -1.09
CA GLY A 301 -2.65 -14.60 -1.15
C GLY A 301 -2.52 -13.56 -2.25
N ASN A 302 -1.41 -12.84 -2.34
CA ASN A 302 -1.16 -11.90 -3.44
C ASN A 302 0.33 -11.90 -3.85
N PRO A 303 0.79 -12.90 -4.64
CA PRO A 303 -0.01 -13.92 -5.32
C PRO A 303 -0.46 -15.07 -4.41
N GLY A 304 -1.48 -15.82 -4.84
CA GLY A 304 -1.97 -17.02 -4.17
C GLY A 304 -2.98 -17.77 -5.03
N VAL A 305 -3.48 -18.90 -4.54
CA VAL A 305 -4.53 -19.66 -5.24
C VAL A 305 -5.77 -18.78 -5.40
N GLY A 306 -6.22 -18.57 -6.63
CA GLY A 306 -7.33 -17.70 -6.94
C GLY A 306 -8.26 -18.23 -8.01
N ALA A 307 -9.39 -17.55 -8.10
CA ALA A 307 -10.54 -17.94 -8.90
C ALA A 307 -11.39 -16.70 -9.19
N GLY A 308 -12.40 -16.86 -10.04
CA GLY A 308 -13.32 -15.80 -10.40
C GLY A 308 -14.73 -16.34 -10.56
N GLY A 309 -15.70 -15.45 -10.42
CA GLY A 309 -17.10 -15.80 -10.56
C GLY A 309 -17.93 -14.62 -10.98
N GLY A 310 -19.13 -14.90 -11.44
CA GLY A 310 -20.05 -13.85 -11.81
C GLY A 310 -21.43 -14.37 -12.15
N VAL A 311 -22.37 -13.43 -12.21
CA VAL A 311 -23.77 -13.70 -12.50
C VAL A 311 -24.32 -12.61 -13.39
N LEU A 312 -24.91 -13.02 -14.51
CA LEU A 312 -25.69 -12.18 -15.40
C LEU A 312 -27.16 -12.23 -14.96
N ARG A 313 -27.77 -11.06 -14.79
CA ARG A 313 -29.11 -10.89 -14.24
C ARG A 313 -29.97 -9.96 -15.07
N GLU A 314 -31.27 -10.17 -15.02
CA GLU A 314 -32.27 -9.20 -15.46
C GLU A 314 -32.41 -8.04 -14.47
N SER A 315 -33.08 -6.96 -14.89
CA SER A 315 -33.34 -5.78 -14.05
C SER A 315 -34.20 -6.08 -12.80
N ASN A 316 -34.92 -7.21 -12.78
CA ASN A 316 -35.71 -7.68 -11.63
C ASN A 316 -34.90 -8.56 -10.64
N GLY A 317 -33.60 -8.76 -10.89
CA GLY A 317 -32.70 -9.58 -10.06
C GLY A 317 -32.73 -11.08 -10.36
N LEU A 318 -33.50 -11.54 -11.35
CA LEU A 318 -33.48 -12.94 -11.79
C LEU A 318 -32.13 -13.28 -12.45
N PRO A 319 -31.45 -14.35 -12.01
CA PRO A 319 -30.22 -14.81 -12.65
C PRO A 319 -30.57 -15.51 -13.97
N LEU A 320 -29.90 -15.08 -15.04
CA LEU A 320 -29.95 -15.76 -16.34
C LEU A 320 -28.85 -16.80 -16.45
N ILE A 321 -27.62 -16.41 -16.12
CA ILE A 321 -26.43 -17.26 -16.21
C ILE A 321 -25.49 -16.93 -15.06
N GLY A 322 -24.90 -17.94 -14.43
CA GLY A 322 -23.77 -17.78 -13.52
C GLY A 322 -22.55 -18.55 -14.01
N PHE A 323 -21.39 -18.21 -13.48
CA PHE A 323 -20.18 -19.01 -13.67
C PHE A 323 -19.25 -18.93 -12.46
N SER A 324 -18.39 -19.94 -12.35
CA SER A 324 -17.22 -19.97 -11.47
C SER A 324 -16.04 -20.56 -12.23
N ALA A 325 -14.85 -20.00 -12.03
CA ALA A 325 -13.66 -20.35 -12.79
C ALA A 325 -12.43 -20.42 -11.89
N TYR A 326 -11.64 -21.48 -12.02
CA TYR A 326 -10.39 -21.66 -11.31
C TYR A 326 -9.22 -21.05 -12.09
N PHE A 327 -8.38 -20.25 -11.44
CA PHE A 327 -7.30 -19.50 -12.12
C PHE A 327 -5.89 -19.98 -11.76
N GLY A 328 -5.75 -20.94 -10.84
CA GLY A 328 -4.44 -21.32 -10.32
C GLY A 328 -3.88 -20.22 -9.41
N GLU A 329 -2.58 -20.00 -9.46
CA GLU A 329 -1.94 -18.91 -8.73
C GLU A 329 -2.11 -17.57 -9.46
N THR A 330 -2.66 -16.56 -8.79
CA THR A 330 -2.95 -15.24 -9.38
C THR A 330 -2.86 -14.14 -8.31
N THR A 331 -2.85 -12.88 -8.75
CA THR A 331 -3.04 -11.71 -7.88
C THR A 331 -4.52 -11.34 -7.79
N CYS A 332 -4.91 -10.58 -6.77
CA CYS A 332 -6.30 -10.14 -6.61
C CYS A 332 -6.81 -9.38 -7.84
N LEU A 333 -6.05 -8.37 -8.30
CA LEU A 333 -6.47 -7.55 -9.45
C LEU A 333 -6.54 -8.33 -10.76
N LEU A 334 -5.63 -9.30 -10.97
CA LEU A 334 -5.67 -10.16 -12.15
C LEU A 334 -6.86 -11.13 -12.09
N ALA A 335 -7.20 -11.66 -10.91
CA ALA A 335 -8.38 -12.51 -10.73
C ALA A 335 -9.66 -11.75 -11.08
N GLU A 336 -9.80 -10.53 -10.57
CA GLU A 336 -10.92 -9.62 -10.84
C GLU A 336 -11.07 -9.34 -12.34
N ALA A 337 -9.98 -8.97 -13.01
CA ALA A 337 -9.99 -8.71 -14.45
C ALA A 337 -10.32 -9.97 -15.28
N ARG A 338 -9.80 -11.14 -14.90
CA ARG A 338 -10.09 -12.41 -15.59
C ARG A 338 -11.54 -12.84 -15.39
N ALA A 339 -12.10 -12.67 -14.19
CA ALA A 339 -13.50 -12.96 -13.91
C ALA A 339 -14.41 -12.11 -14.81
N LEU A 340 -14.13 -10.80 -14.90
CA LEU A 340 -14.87 -9.90 -15.78
C LEU A 340 -14.77 -10.31 -17.25
N LEU A 341 -13.56 -10.58 -17.75
CA LEU A 341 -13.35 -11.01 -19.13
C LEU A 341 -14.15 -12.28 -19.46
N ILE A 342 -14.12 -13.29 -18.59
CA ILE A 342 -14.88 -14.54 -18.76
C ILE A 342 -16.38 -14.25 -18.77
N GLY A 343 -16.87 -13.43 -17.84
CA GLY A 343 -18.29 -13.06 -17.79
C GLY A 343 -18.76 -12.36 -19.07
N LEU A 344 -17.94 -11.46 -19.63
CA LEU A 344 -18.22 -10.80 -20.91
C LEU A 344 -18.19 -11.77 -22.09
N GLN A 345 -17.21 -12.67 -22.16
CA GLN A 345 -17.11 -13.68 -23.21
C GLN A 345 -18.31 -14.63 -23.20
N ILE A 346 -18.71 -15.10 -22.01
CA ILE A 346 -19.91 -15.93 -21.84
C ILE A 346 -21.16 -15.17 -22.29
N SER A 347 -21.30 -13.91 -21.87
CA SER A 347 -22.45 -13.07 -22.22
C SER A 347 -22.53 -12.87 -23.74
N ALA A 348 -21.43 -12.52 -24.39
CA ALA A 348 -21.35 -12.32 -25.83
C ALA A 348 -21.65 -13.60 -26.61
N HIS A 349 -21.09 -14.75 -26.19
CA HIS A 349 -21.34 -16.06 -26.83
C HIS A 349 -22.81 -16.48 -26.76
N ARG A 350 -23.54 -16.02 -25.74
CA ARG A 350 -24.97 -16.28 -25.54
C ARG A 350 -25.88 -15.20 -26.16
N GLY A 351 -25.31 -14.23 -26.88
CA GLY A 351 -26.04 -13.14 -27.53
C GLY A 351 -26.44 -11.99 -26.60
N PHE A 352 -25.97 -11.97 -25.35
CA PHE A 352 -26.24 -10.88 -24.40
C PHE A 352 -25.23 -9.75 -24.60
N LEU A 353 -25.53 -8.82 -25.52
CA LEU A 353 -24.65 -7.70 -25.84
C LEU A 353 -25.03 -6.39 -25.13
N ASN A 354 -26.29 -6.23 -24.72
CA ASN A 354 -26.80 -5.04 -24.04
C ASN A 354 -26.85 -5.25 -22.51
N LEU A 355 -25.71 -5.08 -21.85
CA LEU A 355 -25.53 -5.28 -20.41
C LEU A 355 -24.68 -4.18 -19.75
N ASN A 356 -24.89 -3.95 -18.46
CA ASN A 356 -24.00 -3.17 -17.60
C ASN A 356 -23.14 -4.12 -16.77
N VAL A 357 -21.92 -3.70 -16.44
CA VAL A 357 -21.00 -4.46 -15.59
C VAL A 357 -20.89 -3.80 -14.22
N GLN A 358 -20.94 -4.63 -13.19
CA GLN A 358 -20.76 -4.24 -11.79
C GLN A 358 -19.65 -5.09 -11.14
N SER A 359 -18.73 -4.42 -10.45
CA SER A 359 -17.71 -5.05 -9.62
C SER A 359 -17.47 -4.17 -8.38
N ASP A 360 -17.10 -4.79 -7.26
CA ASP A 360 -16.71 -4.09 -6.04
C ASP A 360 -15.22 -3.67 -6.01
N SER A 361 -14.47 -4.01 -7.05
CA SER A 361 -13.11 -3.53 -7.25
C SER A 361 -13.09 -2.12 -7.82
N LEU A 362 -13.05 -1.12 -6.94
CA LEU A 362 -12.93 0.29 -7.35
C LEU A 362 -11.69 0.54 -8.23
N LEU A 363 -10.61 -0.21 -7.98
CA LEU A 363 -9.38 -0.14 -8.79
C LEU A 363 -9.63 -0.63 -10.22
N LEU A 364 -10.24 -1.80 -10.39
CA LEU A 364 -10.55 -2.34 -11.72
C LEU A 364 -11.51 -1.43 -12.49
N ILE A 365 -12.59 -0.97 -11.84
CA ILE A 365 -13.55 -0.04 -12.45
C ILE A 365 -12.85 1.27 -12.86
N GLY A 366 -11.99 1.83 -12.00
CA GLY A 366 -11.22 3.02 -12.34
C GLY A 366 -10.29 2.83 -13.53
N ILE A 367 -9.71 1.63 -13.71
CA ILE A 367 -8.90 1.29 -14.89
C ILE A 367 -9.77 1.22 -16.15
N LEU A 368 -10.89 0.51 -16.09
CA LEU A 368 -11.81 0.33 -17.22
C LEU A 368 -12.46 1.64 -17.69
N GLN A 369 -12.66 2.58 -16.77
CA GLN A 369 -13.15 3.93 -17.05
C GLN A 369 -12.03 4.93 -17.44
N HIS A 370 -10.80 4.46 -17.66
CA HIS A 370 -9.63 5.29 -17.98
C HIS A 370 -9.27 6.36 -16.92
N ARG A 371 -9.76 6.22 -15.69
CA ARG A 371 -9.47 7.14 -14.56
C ARG A 371 -8.20 6.77 -13.81
N ILE A 372 -7.80 5.49 -13.87
CA ILE A 372 -6.61 4.95 -13.21
C ILE A 372 -5.72 4.27 -14.26
N HIS A 373 -4.40 4.45 -14.15
CA HIS A 373 -3.44 3.81 -15.04
C HIS A 373 -3.47 2.28 -14.90
N CYS A 374 -3.58 1.57 -16.03
CA CYS A 374 -3.58 0.11 -16.08
C CYS A 374 -2.18 -0.46 -15.79
N PRO A 375 -2.01 -1.35 -14.79
CA PRO A 375 -0.74 -2.03 -14.58
C PRO A 375 -0.35 -2.93 -15.75
N TRP A 376 0.93 -2.95 -16.13
CA TRP A 376 1.38 -3.65 -17.34
C TRP A 376 1.06 -5.15 -17.33
N HIS A 377 1.08 -5.79 -16.16
CA HIS A 377 0.85 -7.23 -16.00
C HIS A 377 -0.59 -7.67 -16.27
N ILE A 378 -1.58 -6.77 -16.21
CA ILE A 378 -2.98 -7.08 -16.57
C ILE A 378 -3.41 -6.47 -17.91
N ARG A 379 -2.54 -5.69 -18.56
CA ARG A 379 -2.90 -4.86 -19.72
C ARG A 379 -3.50 -5.68 -20.86
N ARG A 380 -3.03 -6.90 -21.09
CA ARG A 380 -3.59 -7.82 -22.10
C ARG A 380 -5.06 -8.14 -21.80
N VAL A 381 -5.38 -8.50 -20.56
CA VAL A 381 -6.76 -8.84 -20.14
C VAL A 381 -7.67 -7.61 -20.28
N ILE A 382 -7.19 -6.44 -19.85
CA ILE A 382 -7.94 -5.18 -19.97
C ILE A 382 -8.21 -4.81 -21.44
N ARG A 383 -7.22 -4.97 -22.33
CA ARG A 383 -7.42 -4.77 -23.78
C ARG A 383 -8.50 -5.69 -24.35
N GLN A 384 -8.51 -6.96 -23.95
CA GLN A 384 -9.54 -7.91 -24.39
C GLN A 384 -10.94 -7.54 -23.87
N ILE A 385 -11.03 -6.97 -22.66
CA ILE A 385 -12.29 -6.44 -22.13
C ILE A 385 -12.78 -5.28 -23.00
N TRP A 386 -11.92 -4.31 -23.32
CA TRP A 386 -12.28 -3.17 -24.17
C TRP A 386 -12.66 -3.57 -25.59
N GLN A 387 -12.08 -4.65 -26.13
CA GLN A 387 -12.49 -5.21 -27.43
C GLN A 387 -13.92 -5.75 -27.42
N ILE A 388 -14.42 -6.25 -26.27
CA ILE A 388 -15.80 -6.74 -26.13
C ILE A 388 -16.75 -5.59 -25.74
N MET A 389 -16.27 -4.65 -24.93
CA MET A 389 -17.05 -3.53 -24.40
C MET A 389 -16.18 -2.28 -24.31
N GLU A 390 -16.33 -1.41 -25.32
CA GLU A 390 -15.55 -0.17 -25.45
C GLU A 390 -16.07 0.95 -24.54
N ASP A 391 -17.40 1.04 -24.38
CA ASP A 391 -18.04 2.15 -23.63
C ASP A 391 -17.71 2.10 -22.12
N PRO A 392 -16.96 3.08 -21.58
CA PRO A 392 -16.55 3.12 -20.19
C PRO A 392 -17.73 3.30 -19.22
N ASP A 393 -18.84 3.89 -19.65
CA ASP A 393 -19.99 4.18 -18.78
C ASP A 393 -20.78 2.92 -18.42
N ARG A 394 -20.56 1.82 -19.16
CA ARG A 394 -21.12 0.49 -18.88
C ARG A 394 -20.47 -0.19 -17.69
N PHE A 395 -19.29 0.26 -17.26
CA PHE A 395 -18.61 -0.29 -16.07
C PHE A 395 -18.95 0.52 -14.84
N SER A 396 -19.22 -0.15 -13.72
CA SER A 396 -19.58 0.53 -12.50
C SER A 396 -19.18 -0.17 -11.23
N HIS A 397 -18.87 0.64 -10.21
CA HIS A 397 -18.58 0.13 -8.88
C HIS A 397 -19.87 -0.15 -8.12
N CYS A 398 -19.96 -1.32 -7.51
CA CYS A 398 -20.96 -1.63 -6.48
C CYS A 398 -20.25 -1.87 -5.14
N TYR A 399 -20.98 -1.78 -4.04
CA TYR A 399 -20.41 -2.17 -2.75
C TYR A 399 -20.33 -3.69 -2.64
N ARG A 400 -19.34 -4.21 -1.91
CA ARG A 400 -19.16 -5.66 -1.70
C ARG A 400 -20.41 -6.35 -1.17
N GLU A 401 -21.14 -5.69 -0.27
CA GLU A 401 -22.40 -6.18 0.28
C GLU A 401 -23.49 -6.37 -0.80
N ALA A 402 -23.43 -5.58 -1.88
CA ALA A 402 -24.28 -5.70 -3.06
C ALA A 402 -23.69 -6.64 -4.14
N ASN A 403 -22.45 -7.14 -3.98
CA ASN A 403 -21.79 -8.06 -4.93
C ASN A 403 -21.69 -9.50 -4.40
N THR A 404 -22.41 -9.83 -3.31
CA THR A 404 -22.29 -11.09 -2.56
C THR A 404 -22.39 -12.34 -3.43
N VAL A 405 -23.23 -12.36 -4.47
CA VAL A 405 -23.37 -13.56 -5.32
C VAL A 405 -22.14 -13.79 -6.18
N ALA A 406 -21.53 -12.74 -6.72
CA ALA A 406 -20.29 -12.88 -7.46
C ALA A 406 -19.15 -13.34 -6.53
N ASP A 407 -19.07 -12.81 -5.30
CA ASP A 407 -18.10 -13.24 -4.27
C ASP A 407 -18.25 -14.71 -3.88
N VAL A 408 -19.49 -15.19 -3.71
CA VAL A 408 -19.72 -16.61 -3.44
C VAL A 408 -19.28 -17.48 -4.62
N LEU A 409 -19.60 -17.08 -5.86
CA LEU A 409 -19.22 -17.82 -7.06
C LEU A 409 -17.72 -17.79 -7.32
N SER A 410 -17.04 -16.69 -6.99
CA SER A 410 -15.58 -16.59 -7.10
C SER A 410 -14.88 -17.55 -6.13
N ASN A 411 -15.38 -17.66 -4.90
CA ASN A 411 -14.88 -18.63 -3.92
C ASN A 411 -15.23 -20.08 -4.30
N GLU A 412 -16.39 -20.34 -4.90
CA GLU A 412 -16.74 -21.66 -5.43
C GLU A 412 -15.71 -22.15 -6.47
N GLY A 413 -15.17 -21.24 -7.28
CA GLY A 413 -14.12 -21.54 -8.26
C GLY A 413 -12.86 -22.20 -7.65
N VAL A 414 -12.52 -21.85 -6.41
CA VAL A 414 -11.39 -22.46 -5.69
C VAL A 414 -11.68 -23.91 -5.30
N SER A 415 -12.95 -24.26 -5.09
CA SER A 415 -13.39 -25.58 -4.62
C SER A 415 -13.36 -26.65 -5.71
N HIS A 416 -13.17 -26.29 -6.99
CA HIS A 416 -13.17 -27.23 -8.11
C HIS A 416 -11.96 -27.07 -9.06
N PRO A 417 -10.71 -27.29 -8.59
CA PRO A 417 -9.50 -27.06 -9.38
C PRO A 417 -9.41 -27.94 -10.64
N GLN A 418 -10.09 -29.08 -10.67
CA GLN A 418 -10.15 -30.00 -11.81
C GLN A 418 -11.03 -29.48 -12.96
N GLN A 419 -11.95 -28.55 -12.67
CA GLN A 419 -12.83 -27.94 -13.66
C GLN A 419 -12.49 -26.45 -13.77
N GLN A 420 -11.79 -26.07 -14.84
CA GLN A 420 -11.34 -24.68 -15.04
C GLN A 420 -12.49 -23.68 -15.14
N LEU A 421 -13.65 -24.09 -15.69
CA LEU A 421 -14.85 -23.25 -15.82
C LEU A 421 -16.11 -24.09 -15.60
N ARG A 422 -17.00 -23.59 -14.75
CA ARG A 422 -18.32 -24.14 -14.51
C ARG A 422 -19.38 -23.08 -14.80
N ILE A 423 -20.42 -23.45 -15.55
CA ILE A 423 -21.52 -22.57 -15.95
C ILE A 423 -22.81 -23.06 -15.29
N TYR A 424 -23.62 -22.11 -14.84
CA TYR A 424 -24.90 -22.33 -14.15
C TYR A 424 -26.01 -21.68 -14.96
N GLU A 425 -26.79 -22.48 -15.68
CA GLU A 425 -27.82 -21.98 -16.61
C GLU A 425 -29.23 -21.96 -16.00
N THR A 426 -29.46 -22.72 -14.93
CA THR A 426 -30.75 -22.75 -14.24
C THR A 426 -30.56 -22.50 -12.76
N PHE A 427 -31.54 -21.86 -12.11
CA PHE A 427 -31.46 -21.48 -10.70
C PHE A 427 -31.07 -22.65 -9.78
N ASN A 428 -31.52 -23.88 -10.07
CA ASN A 428 -31.22 -25.06 -9.25
C ASN A 428 -29.79 -25.56 -9.39
N THR A 429 -29.07 -25.18 -10.45
CA THR A 429 -27.67 -25.57 -10.65
C THR A 429 -26.69 -24.71 -9.84
N PHE A 430 -27.12 -23.52 -9.39
CA PHE A 430 -26.29 -22.64 -8.58
C PHE A 430 -25.96 -23.28 -7.20
N PRO A 431 -24.76 -23.03 -6.65
CA PRO A 431 -24.41 -23.44 -5.29
C PRO A 431 -25.41 -22.95 -4.25
N PRO A 432 -25.64 -23.68 -3.13
CA PRO A 432 -26.62 -23.31 -2.11
C PRO A 432 -26.46 -21.87 -1.58
N MET A 433 -25.23 -21.44 -1.31
CA MET A 433 -24.94 -20.09 -0.84
C MET A 433 -25.27 -19.03 -1.89
N ALA A 434 -24.96 -19.28 -3.16
CA ALA A 434 -25.29 -18.37 -4.26
C ALA A 434 -26.82 -18.26 -4.42
N ARG A 435 -27.55 -19.37 -4.34
CA ARG A 435 -29.03 -19.37 -4.37
C ARG A 435 -29.64 -18.56 -3.22
N GLY A 436 -29.06 -18.68 -2.03
CA GLY A 436 -29.46 -17.87 -0.87
C GLY A 436 -29.29 -16.38 -1.10
N ALA A 437 -28.08 -15.97 -1.52
CA ALA A 437 -27.79 -14.57 -1.79
C ALA A 437 -28.61 -14.00 -2.97
N ILE A 438 -28.85 -14.77 -4.04
CA ILE A 438 -29.75 -14.38 -5.14
C ILE A 438 -31.18 -14.10 -4.61
N ARG A 439 -31.68 -14.93 -3.70
CA ARG A 439 -33.02 -14.73 -3.10
C ARG A 439 -33.08 -13.46 -2.25
N LEU A 440 -32.04 -13.18 -1.47
CA LEU A 440 -31.95 -11.96 -0.66
C LEU A 440 -31.91 -10.70 -1.53
N ASP A 441 -31.11 -10.73 -2.61
CA ASP A 441 -31.05 -9.64 -3.59
C ASP A 441 -32.42 -9.40 -4.24
N LYS A 442 -33.11 -10.48 -4.64
CA LYS A 442 -34.46 -10.41 -5.24
C LYS A 442 -35.51 -9.84 -4.27
N LEU A 443 -35.38 -10.10 -2.97
CA LEU A 443 -36.23 -9.53 -1.93
C LEU A 443 -35.86 -8.08 -1.60
N GLY A 444 -34.78 -7.54 -2.17
CA GLY A 444 -34.31 -6.18 -1.88
C GLY A 444 -33.75 -6.01 -0.47
N MET A 445 -33.30 -7.11 0.17
CA MET A 445 -32.81 -7.11 1.55
C MET A 445 -31.51 -6.31 1.67
N PRO A 446 -31.50 -5.20 2.43
CA PRO A 446 -30.31 -4.37 2.57
C PRO A 446 -29.35 -4.89 3.66
N SER A 447 -28.07 -4.62 3.46
CA SER A 447 -27.01 -4.69 4.46
C SER A 447 -26.72 -3.30 5.05
N ILE A 448 -26.28 -3.25 6.31
CA ILE A 448 -25.94 -1.99 6.99
C ILE A 448 -24.42 -1.78 6.93
N ARG A 449 -23.99 -0.66 6.32
CA ARG A 449 -22.60 -0.21 6.31
C ARG A 449 -22.40 0.93 7.31
N LYS A 450 -21.49 0.76 8.27
CA LYS A 450 -21.10 1.80 9.24
C LYS A 450 -19.98 2.67 8.64
N ILE A 451 -20.15 3.99 8.67
CA ILE A 451 -19.20 4.98 8.14
C ILE A 451 -18.78 5.91 9.29
N ARG A 452 -17.48 6.11 9.46
CA ARG A 452 -16.92 7.04 10.46
C ARG A 452 -16.86 8.44 9.87
N LEU A 453 -17.40 9.44 10.57
CA LEU A 453 -17.23 10.85 10.19
C LEU A 453 -15.79 11.27 10.54
N VAL A 454 -15.07 11.81 9.56
CA VAL A 454 -13.67 12.27 9.68
C VAL A 454 -13.63 13.76 9.95
#